data_AF-A0A9D8WZL7-F1
#
_entry.id   AF-A0A9D8WZL7-F1
#
_cell.length_a   1.000
_cell.length_b   1.000
_cell.length_c   1.000
_cell.angle_alpha   90.00
_cell.angle_beta   90.00
_cell.angle_gamma   90.00
#
_symmetry.space_group_name_H-M   'P 1'
#
loop_
_entity.id
_entity.type
_entity.pdbx_description
1 polymer ?
#
loop_
_entity_poly.entity_id
_entity_poly.type
_entity_poly.pdbx_seq_one_letter_code
_entity_poly.pdbx_strand_id
1 'polypeptide(L)'
;SGRNRYVLARKSVKLYMKDVVACETKSITTGAVQTLYIDGDDAEYLKGKRVLIVDDVISTGGSLRSLENLVLQSGGEIVGKMAILAEGDAIKRSDIICLAPLPLFDKNGKEI
;
A
#
# COMPACT_ATOMS: atom_id res chain seq x y z
N SER A 1 -22.57 -0.47 -10.28
CA SER A 1 -22.44 -0.47 -8.81
C SER A 1 -21.28 -1.37 -8.42
N GLY A 2 -20.38 -0.90 -7.55
CA GLY A 2 -19.27 -1.69 -7.02
C GLY A 2 -19.81 -2.86 -6.20
N ARG A 3 -19.74 -4.07 -6.76
CA ARG A 3 -20.30 -5.28 -6.12
C ARG A 3 -19.47 -5.79 -4.95
N ASN A 4 -18.24 -5.32 -4.79
CA ASN A 4 -17.29 -5.87 -3.83
C ASN A 4 -16.85 -4.80 -2.83
N ARG A 5 -16.86 -5.15 -1.54
CA ARG A 5 -16.33 -4.32 -0.46
C ARG A 5 -14.81 -4.20 -0.61
N TYR A 6 -14.30 -2.98 -0.47
CA TYR A 6 -12.88 -2.68 -0.37
C TYR A 6 -12.62 -1.86 0.90
N VAL A 7 -11.41 -1.96 1.44
CA VAL A 7 -10.94 -1.22 2.61
C VAL A 7 -9.98 -0.13 2.14
N LEU A 8 -10.08 1.07 2.72
CA LEU A 8 -9.22 2.19 2.37
C LEU A 8 -8.25 2.51 3.51
N ALA A 9 -6.96 2.26 3.29
CA ALA A 9 -5.91 2.82 4.14
C ALA A 9 -5.83 4.34 3.92
N ARG A 10 -5.71 5.11 5.01
CA ARG A 10 -5.65 6.57 5.00
C ARG A 10 -4.29 7.04 5.48
N LYS A 11 -3.81 8.18 4.96
CA LYS A 11 -2.59 8.86 5.44
C LYS A 11 -2.83 9.71 6.69
N SER A 12 -4.09 9.91 7.07
CA SER A 12 -4.48 10.63 8.29
C SER A 12 -5.80 10.11 8.82
N VAL A 13 -5.93 10.10 10.14
CA VAL A 13 -7.18 9.76 10.84
C VAL A 13 -8.29 10.72 10.43
N LYS A 14 -9.50 10.20 10.25
CA LYS A 14 -10.71 10.98 9.95
C LYS A 14 -11.65 10.94 11.14
N LEU A 15 -12.43 12.00 11.33
CA LEU A 15 -13.32 12.18 12.49
C LEU A 15 -14.38 11.07 12.63
N TYR A 16 -14.74 10.40 11.53
CA TYR A 16 -15.69 9.30 11.54
C TYR A 16 -15.05 7.97 11.96
N MET A 17 -13.73 7.88 12.02
CA MET A 17 -13.04 6.63 12.31
C MET A 17 -13.07 6.32 13.80
N LYS A 18 -13.30 5.06 14.14
CA LYS A 18 -13.33 4.53 15.50
C LYS A 18 -12.31 3.41 15.63
N ASP A 19 -11.79 3.21 16.84
CA ASP A 19 -10.87 2.11 17.18
C ASP A 19 -9.74 1.92 16.15
N VAL A 20 -9.12 3.04 15.78
CA VAL A 20 -8.19 3.14 14.64
C VAL A 20 -6.98 2.24 14.82
N VAL A 21 -6.68 1.45 13.79
CA VAL A 21 -5.41 0.71 13.67
C VAL A 21 -4.44 1.54 12.85
N ALA A 22 -3.23 1.74 13.39
CA ALA A 22 -2.17 2.52 12.76
C ALA A 22 -0.93 1.67 12.52
N CYS A 23 -0.32 1.80 11.34
CA CYS A 23 0.99 1.25 11.05
C CYS A 23 1.96 2.35 10.67
N GLU A 24 3.05 2.44 11.43
CA GLU A 24 4.16 3.33 11.15
C GLU A 24 5.22 2.62 10.31
N THR A 25 5.75 3.30 9.30
CA THR A 25 6.89 2.83 8.52
C THR A 25 7.90 3.96 8.39
N LYS A 26 9.15 3.66 8.73
CA LYS A 26 10.26 4.60 8.64
C LYS A 26 11.04 4.36 7.36
N SER A 27 11.15 5.38 6.52
CA SER A 27 12.03 5.38 5.36
C SER A 27 13.49 5.25 5.82
N ILE A 28 14.22 4.30 5.23
CA ILE A 28 15.63 4.05 5.57
C ILE A 28 16.50 5.25 5.14
N THR A 29 16.27 5.78 3.94
CA THR A 29 17.14 6.78 3.30
C THR A 29 16.82 8.21 3.72
N THR A 30 15.54 8.53 3.95
CA THR A 30 15.11 9.90 4.29
C THR A 30 14.80 10.10 5.76
N GLY A 31 14.68 9.01 6.54
CA GLY A 31 14.22 9.05 7.93
C GLY A 31 12.75 9.46 8.08
N ALA A 32 12.06 9.78 6.97
CA ALA A 32 10.68 10.18 6.96
C ALA A 32 9.81 9.05 7.49
N VAL A 33 8.96 9.39 8.45
CA VAL A 33 7.99 8.49 9.04
C VAL A 33 6.67 8.67 8.29
N GLN A 34 6.14 7.56 7.77
CA GLN A 34 4.81 7.51 7.19
C GLN A 34 3.94 6.61 8.03
N THR A 35 2.77 7.11 8.42
CA THR A 35 1.77 6.32 9.15
C THR A 35 0.54 6.15 8.28
N LEU A 36 0.09 4.91 8.14
CA LEU A 36 -1.18 4.57 7.51
C LEU A 36 -2.18 4.11 8.57
N TYR A 37 -3.46 4.40 8.32
CA TYR A 37 -4.56 4.15 9.24
C TYR A 37 -5.69 3.40 8.55
N ILE A 38 -6.35 2.51 9.27
CA ILE A 38 -7.66 1.95 8.90
C ILE A 38 -8.62 2.06 10.07
N ASP A 39 -9.91 2.06 9.77
CA ASP A 39 -10.96 2.06 10.78
C ASP A 39 -11.03 0.70 11.50
N GLY A 40 -11.49 0.67 12.74
CA GLY A 40 -11.64 -0.56 13.52
C GLY A 40 -12.59 -1.57 12.87
N ASP A 41 -13.70 -1.12 12.27
CA ASP A 41 -14.64 -2.00 11.59
C ASP A 41 -14.03 -2.60 10.30
N ASP A 42 -13.11 -1.88 9.68
CA ASP A 42 -12.34 -2.37 8.53
C ASP A 42 -11.25 -3.34 8.97
N ALA A 43 -10.57 -3.09 10.09
CA ALA A 43 -9.60 -4.02 10.66
C ALA A 43 -10.25 -5.36 11.04
N GLU A 44 -11.39 -5.34 11.74
CA GLU A 44 -12.12 -6.57 12.09
C GLU A 44 -12.63 -7.28 10.84
N TYR A 45 -13.05 -6.55 9.81
CA TYR A 45 -13.45 -7.14 8.54
C TYR A 45 -12.31 -7.91 7.84
N LEU A 46 -11.06 -7.45 7.96
CA LEU A 46 -9.90 -8.09 7.33
C LEU A 46 -9.50 -9.42 8.00
N LYS A 47 -9.93 -9.65 9.24
CA LYS A 47 -9.53 -10.82 10.03
C LYS A 47 -9.89 -12.14 9.35
N GLY A 48 -8.88 -12.97 9.10
CA GLY A 48 -9.00 -14.25 8.41
C GLY A 48 -9.39 -14.16 6.94
N LYS A 49 -9.39 -12.96 6.34
CA LYS A 49 -9.70 -12.77 4.91
C LYS A 49 -8.45 -12.91 4.07
N ARG A 50 -8.63 -13.43 2.86
CA ARG A 50 -7.64 -13.36 1.78
C ARG A 50 -7.70 -11.96 1.15
N VAL A 51 -6.61 -11.22 1.23
CA VAL A 51 -6.51 -9.80 0.87
C VAL A 51 -5.62 -9.62 -0.33
N LEU A 52 -6.13 -8.90 -1.32
CA LEU A 52 -5.35 -8.37 -2.43
C LEU A 52 -5.05 -6.89 -2.16
N ILE A 53 -3.77 -6.52 -2.10
CA ILE A 53 -3.37 -5.12 -1.99
C ILE A 53 -3.33 -4.52 -3.39
N VAL A 54 -3.93 -3.34 -3.56
CA VAL A 54 -3.97 -2.61 -4.83
C VAL A 54 -3.52 -1.17 -4.60
N ASP A 55 -2.60 -0.70 -5.45
CA ASP A 55 -2.13 0.69 -5.47
C ASP A 55 -2.11 1.22 -6.92
N ASP A 56 -1.85 2.51 -7.11
CA ASP A 56 -1.69 3.09 -8.44
C ASP A 56 -0.29 2.82 -9.01
N VAL A 57 0.75 3.18 -8.26
CA VAL A 57 2.16 3.09 -8.63
C VAL A 57 2.97 2.52 -7.46
N ILE A 58 3.75 1.46 -7.72
CA ILE A 58 4.74 0.96 -6.76
C ILE A 58 6.14 1.45 -7.16
N SER A 59 6.73 2.25 -6.28
CA SER A 59 8.12 2.73 -6.38
C SER A 59 9.05 1.89 -5.48
N THR A 60 9.81 2.51 -4.57
CA THR A 60 10.68 1.82 -3.58
C THR A 60 9.96 0.78 -2.70
N GLY A 61 8.62 0.78 -2.67
CA GLY A 61 7.80 -0.19 -1.94
C GLY A 61 7.57 0.16 -0.47
N GLY A 62 7.97 1.36 0.00
CA GLY A 62 7.73 1.79 1.38
C GLY A 62 6.25 1.78 1.77
N SER A 63 5.39 2.42 0.96
CA SER A 63 3.93 2.42 1.21
C SER A 63 3.33 1.02 1.11
N LEU A 64 3.81 0.18 0.20
CA LEU A 64 3.38 -1.21 0.09
C LEU A 64 3.68 -1.99 1.37
N ARG A 65 4.88 -1.83 1.95
CA ARG A 65 5.23 -2.46 3.23
C ARG A 65 4.33 -2.00 4.38
N SER A 66 3.95 -0.71 4.41
CA SER A 66 2.99 -0.20 5.39
C SER A 66 1.62 -0.85 5.24
N LEU A 67 1.15 -1.06 4.00
CA LEU A 67 -0.10 -1.75 3.72
C LEU A 67 -0.02 -3.23 4.11
N GLU A 68 1.07 -3.92 3.80
CA GLU A 68 1.30 -5.31 4.21
C GLU A 68 1.19 -5.44 5.74
N ASN A 69 1.89 -4.57 6.47
CA ASN A 69 1.85 -4.56 7.93
C ASN A 69 0.46 -4.28 8.50
N LEU A 70 -0.29 -3.32 7.93
CA LEU A 70 -1.68 -3.08 8.34
C LEU A 70 -2.55 -4.32 8.18
N VAL A 71 -2.45 -5.00 7.02
CA VAL A 71 -3.24 -6.21 6.75
C VAL A 71 -2.88 -7.32 7.74
N LEU A 72 -1.58 -7.55 7.97
CA LEU A 72 -1.11 -8.57 8.92
C LEU A 72 -1.52 -8.26 10.37
N GLN A 73 -1.40 -7.01 10.81
CA GLN A 73 -1.86 -6.57 12.13
C GLN A 73 -3.38 -6.73 12.31
N SER A 74 -4.13 -6.59 11.22
CA SER A 74 -5.58 -6.82 11.21
C SER A 74 -5.97 -8.29 11.07
N GLY A 75 -5.00 -9.21 11.07
CA GLY A 75 -5.22 -10.64 10.94
C GLY A 75 -5.62 -11.11 9.54
N GLY A 76 -5.39 -10.31 8.50
CA GLY A 76 -5.62 -10.69 7.11
C GLY A 76 -4.46 -11.50 6.51
N GLU A 77 -4.78 -12.32 5.50
CA GLU A 77 -3.82 -13.11 4.72
C GLU A 77 -3.58 -12.44 3.36
N ILE A 78 -2.37 -11.94 3.11
CA ILE A 78 -2.04 -11.30 1.83
C ILE A 78 -1.84 -12.37 0.77
N VAL A 79 -2.66 -12.34 -0.27
CA VAL A 79 -2.63 -13.32 -1.37
C VAL A 79 -2.15 -12.75 -2.70
N GLY A 80 -1.88 -11.44 -2.73
CA GLY A 80 -1.31 -10.77 -3.88
C GLY A 80 -1.15 -9.27 -3.67
N LYS A 81 -0.30 -8.67 -4.49
CA LYS A 81 0.03 -7.25 -4.48
C LYS A 81 0.02 -6.77 -5.91
N MET A 82 -0.78 -5.75 -6.20
CA MET A 82 -0.99 -5.26 -7.55
C MET A 82 -0.86 -3.75 -7.62
N ALA A 83 -0.37 -3.26 -8.75
CA ALA A 83 -0.48 -1.86 -9.11
C ALA A 83 -0.71 -1.70 -10.61
N ILE A 84 -1.19 -0.53 -11.03
CA ILE A 84 -1.25 -0.24 -12.46
C ILE A 84 0.18 -0.12 -13.01
N LEU A 85 1.03 0.64 -12.31
CA LEU A 85 2.40 0.91 -12.73
C LEU A 85 3.43 0.50 -11.66
N ALA A 86 4.64 0.20 -12.11
CA ALA A 86 5.82 0.13 -11.26
C ALA A 86 6.93 1.02 -11.82
N GLU A 87 7.69 1.67 -10.95
CA GLU A 87 8.83 2.51 -11.35
C GLU A 87 10.13 2.03 -10.69
N GLY A 88 11.27 2.34 -11.32
CA GLY A 88 12.60 1.98 -10.82
C GLY A 88 12.77 0.48 -10.54
N ASP A 89 13.36 0.15 -9.39
CA ASP A 89 13.63 -1.25 -9.03
C ASP A 89 12.38 -2.11 -8.80
N ALA A 90 11.21 -1.50 -8.59
CA ALA A 90 9.97 -2.26 -8.45
C ALA A 90 9.57 -2.99 -9.73
N ILE A 91 9.98 -2.50 -10.91
CA ILE A 91 9.71 -3.17 -12.19
C ILE A 91 10.27 -4.60 -12.21
N LYS A 92 11.35 -4.85 -11.47
CA LYS A 92 12.05 -6.15 -11.43
C LYS A 92 11.52 -7.09 -10.34
N ARG A 93 10.56 -6.65 -9.52
CA ARG A 93 10.03 -7.44 -8.41
C ARG A 93 9.10 -8.53 -8.92
N SER A 94 9.32 -9.76 -8.47
CA SER A 94 8.46 -10.91 -8.79
C SER A 94 7.30 -11.09 -7.80
N ASP A 95 7.29 -10.34 -6.70
CA ASP A 95 6.26 -10.43 -5.65
C ASP A 95 5.08 -9.47 -5.87
N ILE A 96 5.09 -8.69 -6.95
CA ILE A 96 4.03 -7.76 -7.34
C ILE A 96 3.60 -8.02 -8.78
N ILE A 97 2.35 -7.73 -9.10
CA ILE A 97 1.81 -7.78 -10.46
C ILE A 97 1.51 -6.36 -10.90
N CYS A 98 2.14 -5.93 -12.00
CA CYS A 98 1.95 -4.60 -12.57
C CYS A 98 1.58 -4.69 -14.04
N LEU A 99 0.83 -3.71 -14.55
CA LEU A 99 0.40 -3.70 -15.95
C LEU A 99 1.47 -3.10 -16.88
N ALA A 100 2.23 -2.12 -16.41
CA ALA A 100 3.30 -1.49 -17.18
C ALA A 100 4.38 -0.85 -16.30
N PRO A 101 5.61 -0.67 -16.82
CA PRO A 101 6.60 0.20 -16.20
C PRO A 101 6.21 1.68 -16.35
N LEU A 102 6.52 2.50 -15.35
CA LEU A 102 6.49 3.95 -15.41
C LEU A 102 7.94 4.47 -15.58
N PRO A 103 8.26 5.16 -16.69
CA PRO A 103 9.61 5.67 -16.93
C PRO A 103 9.95 6.78 -15.94
N LEU A 104 11.21 6.79 -15.49
CA LEU A 104 11.77 7.84 -14.65
C LEU A 104 12.58 8.81 -15.52
N PHE A 105 12.66 10.07 -15.11
CA PHE A 105 13.37 11.11 -15.85
C PHE A 105 14.32 11.87 -14.94
N ASP A 106 15.47 12.27 -15.50
CA ASP A 106 16.37 13.21 -14.84
C ASP A 106 15.81 14.64 -14.86
N LYS A 107 16.51 15.58 -14.21
CA LYS A 107 16.13 17.00 -14.15
C LYS A 107 16.06 17.69 -15.53
N ASN A 108 16.61 17.09 -16.58
CA ASN A 108 16.61 17.60 -17.95
C ASN A 108 15.52 16.94 -18.81
N GLY A 109 14.73 16.02 -18.25
CA GLY A 109 13.69 15.29 -18.98
C GLY A 109 14.21 14.11 -19.80
N LYS A 110 15.43 13.62 -19.54
CA LYS A 110 15.96 12.42 -20.17
C LYS A 110 15.58 11.19 -19.34
N GLU A 111 15.07 10.15 -19.99
CA GLU A 111 14.74 8.87 -19.35
C GLU A 111 15.98 8.24 -18.70
N ILE A 112 15.81 7.69 -17.48
CA ILE A 112 16.87 7.03 -16.68
C ILE A 112 16.60 5.55 -16.45
#